data_AF-A0A927H8T2-F1
#
_entry.id   AF-A0A927H8T2-F1
#
_cell.length_a   1.000
_cell.length_b   1.000
_cell.length_c   1.000
_cell.angle_alpha   90.00
_cell.angle_beta   90.00
_cell.angle_gamma   90.00
#
_symmetry.space_group_name_H-M   'P 1'
#
loop_
_entity.id
_entity.type
_entity.pdbx_description
1 polymer ?
#
loop_
_entity_poly.entity_id
_entity_poly.type
_entity_poly.pdbx_seq_one_letter_code
_entity_poly.pdbx_strand_id
1 'polypeptide(L)'
;MEAKAQLQEKFGSQSAASLSLEVLAGLEADHLFIVNTSEESRDDLLANPLWAGIPAVANGNFYDFDNRRSWLYTGTIANSKMIDDVLERMLGKA
;
A
#
# COMPACT_ATOMS: atom_id res chain seq x y z
N MET A 1 -18.32 -4.05 -8.35
CA MET A 1 -19.14 -4.58 -7.24
C MET A 1 -18.46 -5.76 -6.56
N GLU A 2 -17.84 -6.67 -7.33
CA GLU A 2 -17.15 -7.85 -6.81
C GLU A 2 -15.90 -7.53 -5.97
N ALA A 3 -15.01 -6.65 -6.43
CA ALA A 3 -13.79 -6.30 -5.70
C ALA A 3 -14.06 -5.70 -4.30
N LYS A 4 -15.03 -4.78 -4.18
CA LYS A 4 -15.44 -4.21 -2.89
C LYS A 4 -15.97 -5.26 -1.92
N ALA A 5 -16.77 -6.22 -2.39
CA ALA A 5 -17.27 -7.29 -1.56
C ALA A 5 -16.14 -8.19 -1.05
N GLN A 6 -15.18 -8.54 -1.92
CA GLN A 6 -14.00 -9.32 -1.53
C GLN A 6 -13.09 -8.57 -0.55
N LEU A 7 -12.93 -7.25 -0.71
CA LEU A 7 -12.20 -6.42 0.26
C LEU A 7 -12.90 -6.40 1.63
N GLN A 8 -14.22 -6.21 1.65
CA GLN A 8 -15.01 -6.21 2.89
C GLN A 8 -14.96 -7.56 3.61
N GLU A 9 -15.07 -8.67 2.87
CA GLU A 9 -14.99 -10.03 3.42
C GLU A 9 -13.63 -10.29 4.06
N LYS A 10 -12.54 -9.92 3.37
CA LYS A 10 -11.17 -10.17 3.84
C LYS A 10 -10.77 -9.27 5.02
N PHE A 11 -11.06 -7.98 4.96
CA PHE A 11 -10.67 -7.02 6.01
C PHE A 11 -11.68 -6.88 7.15
N GLY A 12 -12.90 -7.42 7.01
CA GLY A 12 -13.93 -7.36 8.05
C GLY A 12 -13.56 -8.08 9.35
N SER A 13 -12.57 -8.97 9.32
CA SER A 13 -12.08 -9.71 10.49
C SER A 13 -10.56 -9.85 10.58
N GLN A 14 -9.82 -9.46 9.54
CA GLN A 14 -8.35 -9.60 9.49
C GLN A 14 -7.69 -8.23 9.31
N SER A 15 -6.58 -8.02 10.01
CA SER A 15 -5.76 -6.82 9.88
C SER A 15 -4.84 -6.84 8.65
N ALA A 16 -4.71 -7.98 7.98
CA ALA A 16 -3.94 -8.16 6.75
C ALA A 16 -4.58 -9.26 5.89
N ALA A 17 -4.53 -9.10 4.56
CA ALA A 17 -5.07 -10.08 3.62
C ALA A 17 -4.22 -10.16 2.36
N SER A 18 -4.06 -11.38 1.81
CA SER A 18 -3.52 -11.58 0.47
C SER A 18 -4.60 -11.31 -0.58
N LEU A 19 -4.28 -10.42 -1.52
CA LEU A 19 -5.16 -9.95 -2.58
C LEU A 19 -4.49 -10.12 -3.94
N SER A 20 -5.28 -10.41 -4.98
CA SER A 20 -4.81 -10.28 -6.35
C SER A 20 -4.83 -8.82 -6.79
N LEU A 21 -4.13 -8.50 -7.88
CA LEU A 21 -4.06 -7.14 -8.39
C LEU A 21 -5.42 -6.66 -8.95
N GLU A 22 -6.24 -7.55 -9.49
CA GLU A 22 -7.59 -7.25 -9.97
C GLU A 22 -8.51 -6.77 -8.83
N VAL A 23 -8.37 -7.37 -7.64
CA VAL A 23 -9.10 -6.95 -6.45
C VAL A 23 -8.57 -5.60 -5.96
N LEU A 24 -7.24 -5.43 -5.95
CA LEU A 24 -6.59 -4.15 -5.60
C LEU A 24 -6.96 -3.02 -6.56
N ALA A 25 -7.17 -3.30 -7.85
CA ALA A 25 -7.60 -2.32 -8.84
C ALA A 25 -9.00 -1.73 -8.51
N GLY A 26 -9.79 -2.42 -7.69
CA GLY A 26 -11.06 -1.91 -7.17
C GLY A 26 -10.95 -1.05 -5.91
N LEU A 27 -9.74 -0.74 -5.44
CA LEU A 27 -9.49 0.08 -4.26
C LEU A 27 -9.83 1.56 -4.55
N GLU A 28 -10.63 2.17 -3.68
CA GLU A 28 -10.95 3.60 -3.72
C GLU A 28 -10.19 4.36 -2.62
N ALA A 29 -8.92 4.02 -2.41
CA ALA A 29 -8.07 4.70 -1.44
C ALA A 29 -7.53 6.01 -2.04
N ASP A 30 -7.43 7.04 -1.20
CA ASP A 30 -6.83 8.32 -1.56
C ASP A 30 -5.30 8.24 -1.63
N HIS A 31 -4.71 7.40 -0.77
CA HIS A 31 -3.27 7.22 -0.62
C HIS A 31 -2.90 5.76 -0.47
N LEU A 32 -1.72 5.39 -0.97
CA LEU A 32 -1.21 4.03 -0.93
C LEU A 32 0.25 4.01 -0.50
N PHE A 33 0.57 3.20 0.51
CA PHE A 33 1.93 2.95 0.97
C PHE A 33 2.27 1.50 0.65
N ILE A 34 3.34 1.26 -0.12
CA ILE A 34 3.81 -0.10 -0.43
C ILE A 34 5.20 -0.30 0.15
N VAL A 35 5.41 -1.51 0.66
CA VAL A 35 6.73 -2.04 0.99
C VAL A 35 7.06 -3.15 0.01
N ASN A 36 8.08 -2.95 -0.80
CA ASN A 36 8.58 -3.96 -1.72
C ASN A 36 9.71 -4.77 -1.08
N THR A 37 9.61 -6.11 -1.19
CA THR A 37 10.61 -7.02 -0.62
C THR A 37 11.76 -7.34 -1.58
N SER A 38 11.58 -7.05 -2.87
CA SER A 38 12.62 -7.14 -3.91
C SER A 38 12.41 -6.06 -5.00
N GLU A 39 13.47 -5.70 -5.72
CA GLU A 39 13.41 -4.75 -6.85
C GLU A 39 12.67 -5.33 -8.06
N GLU A 40 12.85 -6.63 -8.34
CA GLU A 40 12.17 -7.32 -9.45
C GLU A 40 10.64 -7.31 -9.25
N SER A 41 10.17 -7.71 -8.07
CA SER A 41 8.73 -7.68 -7.76
C SER A 41 8.11 -6.29 -7.82
N ARG A 42 8.92 -5.26 -7.54
CA ARG A 42 8.51 -3.87 -7.58
C ARG A 42 8.30 -3.43 -9.01
N ASP A 43 9.29 -3.62 -9.87
CA ASP A 43 9.24 -3.12 -11.25
C ASP A 43 8.12 -3.81 -12.06
N ASP A 44 7.91 -5.11 -11.83
CA ASP A 44 6.79 -5.86 -12.42
C ASP A 44 5.42 -5.30 -11.99
N LEU A 45 5.26 -4.95 -10.70
CA LEU A 45 4.03 -4.34 -10.20
C LEU A 45 3.81 -2.97 -10.85
N LEU A 46 4.86 -2.12 -10.88
CA LEU A 46 4.77 -0.76 -11.40
C LEU A 46 4.52 -0.72 -12.91
N ALA A 47 4.99 -1.72 -13.66
CA ALA A 47 4.73 -1.84 -15.09
C ALA A 47 3.32 -2.36 -15.42
N ASN A 48 2.56 -2.87 -14.43
CA ASN A 48 1.26 -3.48 -14.68
C ASN A 48 0.17 -2.43 -14.98
N PRO A 49 -0.61 -2.55 -16.07
CA PRO A 49 -1.69 -1.61 -16.38
C PRO A 49 -2.78 -1.53 -15.31
N LEU A 50 -3.06 -2.63 -14.61
CA LEU A 50 -4.04 -2.63 -13.50
C LEU A 50 -3.56 -1.81 -12.31
N TRP A 51 -2.25 -1.79 -12.08
CA TRP A 51 -1.63 -0.97 -11.05
C TRP A 51 -1.80 0.53 -11.36
N ALA A 52 -1.50 0.93 -12.59
CA ALA A 52 -1.68 2.31 -13.05
C ALA A 52 -3.14 2.80 -12.99
N GLY A 53 -4.12 1.88 -13.02
CA GLY A 53 -5.55 2.19 -12.94
C GLY A 53 -6.06 2.50 -11.53
N ILE A 54 -5.29 2.25 -10.48
CA ILE A 54 -5.71 2.53 -9.10
C ILE A 54 -5.75 4.06 -8.89
N PRO A 55 -6.85 4.63 -8.35
CA PRO A 55 -7.00 6.08 -8.17
C PRO A 55 -5.83 6.76 -7.44
N ALA A 56 -5.35 6.18 -6.32
CA ALA A 56 -4.19 6.71 -5.61
C ALA A 56 -2.93 6.76 -6.49
N VAL A 57 -2.72 5.75 -7.33
CA VAL A 57 -1.55 5.67 -8.23
C VAL A 57 -1.68 6.71 -9.34
N ALA A 58 -2.85 6.77 -10.00
CA ALA A 58 -3.13 7.74 -11.06
C ALA A 58 -3.01 9.20 -10.58
N ASN A 59 -3.32 9.46 -9.31
CA ASN A 59 -3.20 10.78 -8.69
C ASN A 59 -1.81 11.10 -8.12
N GLY A 60 -0.83 10.19 -8.27
CA GLY A 60 0.52 10.39 -7.72
C GLY A 60 0.62 10.26 -6.20
N ASN A 61 -0.42 9.71 -5.55
CA ASN A 61 -0.53 9.52 -4.10
C ASN A 61 -0.05 8.13 -3.65
N PHE A 62 0.99 7.62 -4.32
CA PHE A 62 1.62 6.35 -3.99
C PHE A 62 3.03 6.56 -3.45
N TYR A 63 3.33 5.91 -2.32
CA TYR A 63 4.60 6.01 -1.61
C TYR A 63 5.27 4.64 -1.54
N ASP A 64 6.43 4.56 -2.17
CA ASP A 64 7.20 3.34 -2.32
C ASP A 64 8.33 3.27 -1.29
N PHE A 65 8.41 2.13 -0.62
CA PHE A 65 9.42 1.83 0.37
C PHE A 65 10.07 0.47 0.09
N ASP A 66 11.36 0.39 0.39
CA ASP A 66 12.07 -0.88 0.42
C ASP A 66 11.81 -1.65 1.73
N ASN A 67 12.31 -2.88 1.79
CA ASN A 67 12.19 -3.76 2.95
C ASN A 67 12.93 -3.31 4.22
N ARG A 68 13.63 -2.17 4.21
CA ARG A 68 14.33 -1.63 5.38
C ARG A 68 13.43 -0.73 6.23
N ARG A 69 12.26 -0.34 5.73
CA ARG A 69 11.28 0.46 6.47
C ARG A 69 10.51 -0.38 7.50
N SER A 70 9.96 0.30 8.51
CA SER A 70 9.42 -0.35 9.70
C SER A 70 8.02 -0.98 9.53
N TRP A 71 7.42 -0.83 8.37
CA TRP A 71 6.06 -1.30 8.03
C TRP A 71 5.85 -2.82 8.07
N LEU A 72 6.94 -3.61 8.05
CA LEU A 72 6.88 -5.08 8.20
C LEU A 72 6.97 -5.54 9.66
N TYR A 73 7.07 -4.61 10.61
CA TYR A 73 7.27 -4.88 12.03
C TYR A 73 6.19 -4.18 12.87
N THR A 74 6.03 -4.66 14.10
CA THR A 74 5.09 -4.09 15.07
C THR A 74 5.81 -3.72 16.37
N GLY A 75 5.18 -2.87 17.18
CA GLY A 75 5.71 -2.40 18.47
C GLY A 75 6.04 -0.92 18.44
N THR A 76 6.32 -0.34 19.61
CA THR A 76 6.38 1.12 19.78
C THR A 76 7.35 1.81 18.82
N ILE A 77 8.56 1.26 18.64
CA ILE A 77 9.57 1.86 17.76
C ILE A 77 9.14 1.77 16.29
N ALA A 78 8.70 0.59 15.84
CA ALA A 78 8.29 0.37 14.45
C ALA A 78 7.08 1.24 14.10
N ASN A 79 6.06 1.23 14.97
CA ASN A 79 4.85 2.02 14.78
C ASN A 79 5.13 3.53 14.79
N SER A 80 6.07 4.01 15.63
CA SER A 80 6.49 5.43 15.61
C SER A 80 7.13 5.78 14.27
N LYS A 81 8.04 4.95 13.76
CA LYS A 81 8.67 5.16 12.45
C LYS A 81 7.68 5.12 11.28
N MET A 82 6.64 4.30 11.36
CA MET A 82 5.56 4.33 10.36
C MET A 82 4.79 5.65 10.39
N ILE A 83 4.54 6.21 11.58
CA ILE A 83 3.92 7.52 11.73
C ILE A 83 4.82 8.61 11.14
N ASP A 84 6.12 8.56 11.43
CA ASP A 84 7.11 9.49 10.87
C ASP A 84 7.12 9.43 9.34
N ASP A 85 7.14 8.22 8.76
CA ASP A 85 7.04 8.01 7.30
C ASP A 85 5.76 8.67 6.73
N VAL A 86 4.60 8.50 7.39
CA VAL A 86 3.34 9.13 6.95
C VAL A 86 3.42 10.65 7.04
N LEU A 87 3.91 11.21 8.14
CA LEU A 87 4.03 12.66 8.34
C LEU A 87 5.00 13.28 7.32
N GLU A 88 6.12 12.62 7.05
CA GLU A 88 7.09 13.06 6.05
C GLU A 88 6.45 13.12 4.66
N ARG A 89 5.78 12.04 4.25
CA ARG A 89 5.20 11.93 2.90
C ARG A 89 3.99 12.82 2.67
N MET A 90 3.16 13.04 3.68
CA MET A 90 1.92 13.79 3.53
C MET A 90 2.06 15.28 3.86
N LEU A 91 2.98 15.64 4.76
CA LEU A 91 3.11 17.01 5.27
C LEU A 91 4.49 17.62 5.01
N GLY A 92 5.46 16.86 4.51
CA GLY A 92 6.85 17.31 4.35
C GLY A 92 7.53 17.63 5.68
N LYS A 93 7.10 17.01 6.79
CA LYS A 93 7.66 17.24 8.13
C LYS A 93 8.43 16.01 8.59
N ALA A 94 9.69 16.23 8.97
CA ALA A 94 10.55 15.26 9.65
C ALA A 94 10.78 15.68 11.10
#